data_AF-A0A820RGC0-F1
#
_entry.id   AF-A0A820RGC0-F1
#
_cell.length_a   1.000
_cell.length_b   1.000
_cell.length_c   1.000
_cell.angle_alpha   90.00
_cell.angle_beta   90.00
_cell.angle_gamma   90.00
#
_symmetry.space_group_name_H-M   'P 1'
#
loop_
_entity.id
_entity.type
_entity.pdbx_description
1 polymer ?
#
loop_
_entity_poly.entity_id
_entity_poly.type
_entity_poly.pdbx_seq_one_letter_code
_entity_poly.pdbx_strand_id
1 'polypeptide(L)'
;NRCMNSSKCISRQRLCDDKNDCSYKDDENCPLINETCSTLTSETLFKCTTKDKCISSQLVRDGKCDCGNDDYGLCPDEDTDDYSIRKYISFPIICDGFTELELIMIDGKVETDETECDYWQCNNTYTRCDGFWNCFNGADEV
;
A
#
# COMPACT_ATOMS: atom_id res chain seq x y z
N ASN A 1 23.86 -2.62 12.03
CA ASN A 1 24.40 -3.40 10.90
C ASN A 1 25.85 -3.00 10.66
N ARG A 2 26.68 -3.92 10.17
CA ARG A 2 28.05 -3.60 9.73
C ARG A 2 28.04 -3.35 8.23
N CYS A 3 28.68 -2.27 7.78
CA CYS A 3 28.86 -2.01 6.35
C CYS A 3 29.61 -3.18 5.70
N MET A 4 29.25 -3.56 4.49
CA MET A 4 29.82 -4.69 3.77
C MET A 4 31.30 -4.48 3.43
N ASN A 5 31.67 -3.23 3.08
CA ASN A 5 33.02 -2.85 2.65
C ASN A 5 33.79 -2.01 3.69
N SER A 6 33.32 -1.94 4.93
CA SER A 6 33.96 -1.14 5.98
C SER A 6 33.79 -1.79 7.36
N SER A 7 34.71 -1.48 8.27
CA SER A 7 34.56 -1.84 9.69
C SER A 7 33.54 -0.97 10.43
N LYS A 8 32.96 0.04 9.75
CA LYS A 8 31.93 0.92 10.33
C LYS A 8 30.65 0.12 10.63
N CYS A 9 30.12 0.35 11.83
CA CYS A 9 28.83 -0.15 12.26
C CYS A 9 27.84 1.00 12.38
N ILE A 10 26.62 0.78 11.90
CA ILE A 10 25.53 1.75 11.90
C ILE A 10 24.31 1.18 12.63
N SER A 11 23.42 2.05 13.10
CA SER A 11 22.13 1.62 13.66
C SER A 11 21.27 0.97 12.56
N ARG A 12 20.35 0.07 12.95
CA ARG A 12 19.41 -0.56 11.99
C ARG A 12 18.43 0.44 11.36
N GLN A 13 18.11 1.53 12.07
CA GLN A 13 17.25 2.60 11.56
C GLN A 13 17.91 3.44 10.46
N ARG A 14 19.23 3.31 10.30
CA ARG A 14 20.06 4.00 9.28
C ARG A 14 20.25 3.16 8.02
N LEU A 15 19.35 2.22 7.79
CA LEU A 15 19.35 1.39 6.59
C LEU A 15 18.24 1.89 5.71
N CYS A 16 18.55 2.16 4.45
CA CYS A 16 17.59 2.63 3.45
C CYS A 16 16.90 3.93 3.90
N ASP A 17 17.60 4.82 4.62
CA ASP A 17 17.05 6.09 5.13
C ASP A 17 17.34 7.29 4.21
N ASP A 18 17.72 7.01 2.96
CA ASP A 18 18.17 7.94 1.92
C ASP A 18 19.44 8.72 2.29
N LYS A 19 20.16 8.29 3.35
CA LYS A 19 21.42 8.90 3.79
C LYS A 19 22.57 7.92 3.64
N ASN A 20 23.69 8.46 3.19
CA ASN A 20 24.92 7.70 3.04
C ASN A 20 25.67 7.61 4.38
N ASP A 21 25.32 6.64 5.23
CA ASP A 21 26.00 6.36 6.47
C ASP A 21 27.21 5.42 6.29
N CYS A 22 27.24 4.57 5.26
CA CYS A 22 28.43 3.76 4.91
C CYS A 22 29.32 4.44 3.85
N SER A 23 30.63 4.15 3.86
CA SER A 23 31.57 4.79 2.91
C SER A 23 31.33 4.43 1.45
N TYR A 24 30.64 3.32 1.19
CA TYR A 24 30.36 2.79 -0.15
C TYR A 24 28.86 2.78 -0.49
N LYS A 25 28.01 3.47 0.28
CA LYS A 25 26.56 3.52 0.08
C LYS A 25 25.88 2.15 0.07
N ASP A 26 26.49 1.19 0.75
CA ASP A 26 26.02 -0.19 0.84
C ASP A 26 24.87 -0.37 1.84
N ASP A 27 24.70 0.58 2.76
CA ASP A 27 23.55 0.75 3.65
C ASP A 27 22.25 1.13 2.94
N GLU A 28 22.36 1.82 1.80
CA GLU A 28 21.22 2.28 0.99
C GLU A 28 20.86 1.31 -0.14
N ASN A 29 21.60 0.21 -0.28
CA ASN A 29 21.29 -0.84 -1.26
C ASN A 29 20.36 -1.88 -0.64
N CYS A 30 19.06 -1.65 -0.76
CA CYS A 30 18.02 -2.45 -0.09
C CYS A 30 17.10 -3.17 -1.09
N PRO A 31 17.60 -4.21 -1.79
CA PRO A 31 16.79 -5.00 -2.70
C PRO A 31 15.87 -5.96 -1.94
N LEU A 32 14.77 -6.33 -2.59
CA LEU A 32 13.97 -7.48 -2.17
C LEU A 32 14.74 -8.78 -2.39
N ILE A 33 14.73 -9.66 -1.38
CA ILE A 33 15.23 -11.03 -1.48
C ILE A 33 14.05 -11.95 -1.18
N ASN A 34 13.65 -12.79 -2.14
CA ASN A 34 12.48 -13.67 -2.02
C ASN A 34 11.21 -12.93 -1.57
N GLU A 35 10.86 -11.84 -2.25
CA GLU A 35 9.69 -10.99 -1.97
C GLU A 35 9.63 -10.33 -0.59
N THR A 36 10.68 -10.48 0.22
CA THR A 36 10.80 -9.84 1.53
C THR A 36 11.95 -8.85 1.51
N CYS A 37 11.79 -7.74 2.23
CA CYS A 37 12.93 -6.90 2.54
C CYS A 37 13.93 -7.76 3.32
N SER A 38 15.17 -7.82 2.83
CA SER A 38 16.25 -8.68 3.33
C SER A 38 16.14 -8.94 4.84
N THR A 39 16.14 -10.23 5.21
CA THR A 39 15.66 -10.90 6.43
C THR A 39 16.18 -10.42 7.80
N LEU A 40 16.86 -9.27 7.92
CA LEU A 40 17.36 -8.76 9.20
C LEU A 40 16.45 -7.73 9.90
N THR A 41 15.44 -7.17 9.22
CA THR A 41 14.81 -5.92 9.67
C THR A 41 13.40 -5.67 9.13
N SER A 42 12.51 -6.67 9.19
CA SER A 42 11.10 -6.51 8.81
C SER A 42 10.37 -5.40 9.56
N GLU A 43 10.79 -5.05 10.78
CA GLU A 43 10.13 -4.03 11.60
C GLU A 43 10.57 -2.60 11.25
N THR A 44 11.75 -2.42 10.65
CA THR A 44 12.28 -1.07 10.37
C THR A 44 12.21 -0.70 8.90
N LEU A 45 11.85 -1.64 8.03
CA LEU A 45 11.79 -1.45 6.58
C LEU A 45 10.36 -1.62 6.08
N PHE A 46 9.96 -0.72 5.20
CA PHE A 46 8.73 -0.77 4.45
C PHE A 46 9.01 -1.32 3.05
N LYS A 47 8.17 -2.26 2.60
CA LYS A 47 8.24 -2.82 1.24
C LYS A 47 7.38 -1.97 0.31
N CYS A 48 8.01 -1.37 -0.69
CA CYS A 48 7.27 -0.70 -1.76
C CYS A 48 6.47 -1.74 -2.55
N THR A 49 5.19 -1.45 -2.80
CA THR A 49 4.32 -2.38 -3.53
C THR A 49 4.42 -2.22 -5.05
N THR A 50 4.94 -1.10 -5.54
CA THR A 50 5.07 -0.77 -6.97
C THR A 50 6.43 -1.13 -7.55
N LYS A 51 7.46 -1.22 -6.71
CA LYS A 51 8.84 -1.49 -7.11
C LYS A 51 9.46 -2.51 -6.17
N ASP A 52 10.40 -3.29 -6.69
CA ASP A 52 11.18 -4.24 -5.90
C ASP A 52 12.23 -3.55 -5.00
N LYS A 53 11.77 -2.57 -4.21
CA LYS A 53 12.56 -1.68 -3.37
C LYS A 53 12.03 -1.72 -1.95
N CYS A 54 12.94 -1.62 -0.99
CA CYS A 54 12.63 -1.38 0.41
C CYS A 54 13.14 -0.01 0.84
N ILE A 55 12.36 0.66 1.68
CA ILE A 55 12.71 1.95 2.28
C ILE A 55 12.66 1.84 3.81
N SER A 56 13.29 2.76 4.50
CA SER A 56 13.12 2.88 5.95
C SER A 56 11.67 3.23 6.27
N SER A 57 11.13 2.59 7.31
CA SER A 57 9.80 2.93 7.87
C SER A 57 9.67 4.41 8.28
N GLN A 58 10.80 5.11 8.48
CA GLN A 58 10.82 6.55 8.80
C GLN A 58 10.50 7.44 7.60
N LEU A 59 10.58 6.88 6.38
CA LEU A 59 10.28 7.56 5.12
C LEU A 59 8.83 7.38 4.69
N VAL A 60 8.03 6.62 5.45
CA VAL A 60 6.60 6.44 5.17
C VAL A 60 5.82 7.63 5.74
N ARG A 61 5.02 8.28 4.91
CA ARG A 61 4.26 9.51 5.22
C ARG A 61 5.17 10.67 5.63
N ASP A 62 6.34 10.79 4.99
CA ASP A 62 7.32 11.84 5.26
C ASP A 62 7.14 13.09 4.37
N GLY A 63 6.19 13.04 3.43
CA GLY A 63 5.88 14.07 2.47
C GLY A 63 6.65 13.97 1.14
N LYS A 64 7.50 12.94 0.96
CA LYS A 64 8.27 12.69 -0.25
C LYS A 64 8.02 11.27 -0.74
N CYS A 65 7.90 11.12 -2.05
CA CYS A 65 7.68 9.79 -2.62
C CYS A 65 8.99 9.02 -2.80
N ASP A 66 9.28 8.11 -1.87
CA ASP A 66 10.52 7.32 -1.85
C ASP A 66 10.37 5.96 -2.52
N CYS A 67 9.17 5.38 -2.55
CA CYS A 67 8.88 4.26 -3.46
C CYS A 67 8.77 4.73 -4.93
N GLY A 68 8.42 6.00 -5.11
CA GLY A 68 8.11 6.60 -6.40
C GLY A 68 6.71 6.24 -6.88
N ASN A 69 6.15 7.11 -7.72
CA ASN A 69 4.77 7.01 -8.15
C ASN A 69 4.52 5.77 -9.03
N ASP A 70 3.30 5.25 -8.95
CA ASP A 70 2.76 4.30 -9.92
C ASP A 70 2.24 4.98 -11.19
N ASP A 71 1.63 4.18 -12.08
CA ASP A 71 1.08 4.62 -13.37
C ASP A 71 -0.06 5.65 -13.22
N TYR A 72 -0.69 5.73 -12.04
CA TYR A 72 -1.77 6.68 -11.73
C TYR A 72 -1.29 7.91 -10.96
N GLY A 73 0.01 7.99 -10.67
CA GLY A 73 0.60 9.08 -9.91
C GLY A 73 0.47 8.92 -8.40
N LEU A 74 -0.02 7.78 -7.90
CA LEU A 74 -0.09 7.51 -6.47
C LEU A 74 1.26 7.11 -5.93
N CYS A 75 1.54 7.57 -4.72
CA CYS A 75 2.76 7.28 -4.03
C CYS A 75 2.51 6.23 -2.92
N PRO A 76 2.98 4.98 -3.06
CA PRO A 76 2.61 3.89 -2.14
C PRO A 76 3.00 4.10 -0.68
N ASP A 77 4.06 4.88 -0.43
CA ASP A 77 4.53 5.24 0.91
C ASP A 77 3.85 6.48 1.50
N GLU A 78 3.19 7.31 0.69
CA GLU A 78 2.52 8.54 1.13
C GLU A 78 0.98 8.43 1.09
N ASP A 79 0.44 7.86 0.00
CA ASP A 79 -0.99 7.73 -0.29
C ASP A 79 -1.53 6.35 0.14
N THR A 80 -1.09 5.83 1.29
CA THR A 80 -1.33 4.43 1.68
C THR A 80 -2.81 4.01 1.67
N ASP A 81 -3.71 4.94 2.01
CA ASP A 81 -5.14 4.65 2.16
C ASP A 81 -5.82 4.57 0.77
N ASP A 82 -5.59 5.56 -0.10
CA ASP A 82 -6.07 5.53 -1.51
C ASP A 82 -5.41 4.38 -2.27
N TYR A 83 -4.11 4.15 -2.08
CA TYR A 83 -3.39 3.04 -2.69
C TYR A 83 -3.99 1.67 -2.31
N SER A 84 -4.37 1.50 -1.04
CA SER A 84 -4.97 0.25 -0.57
C SER A 84 -6.38 0.07 -1.13
N ILE A 85 -7.16 1.15 -1.20
CA ILE A 85 -8.53 1.15 -1.74
C ILE A 85 -8.53 0.77 -3.21
N ARG A 86 -7.67 1.36 -4.05
CA ARG A 86 -7.67 1.09 -5.50
C ARG A 86 -7.18 -0.31 -5.88
N LYS A 87 -6.35 -0.91 -5.01
CA LYS A 87 -5.65 -2.18 -5.30
C LYS A 87 -6.32 -3.40 -4.68
N TYR A 88 -7.02 -3.24 -3.56
CA TYR A 88 -7.63 -4.35 -2.84
C TYR A 88 -9.14 -4.20 -2.78
N ILE A 89 -9.84 -5.22 -3.25
CA ILE A 89 -11.29 -5.31 -3.14
C ILE A 89 -11.68 -5.32 -1.65
N SER A 90 -12.38 -4.28 -1.22
CA SER A 90 -12.84 -4.10 0.16
C SER A 90 -14.36 -4.18 0.17
N PHE A 91 -14.90 -5.26 0.74
CA PHE A 91 -16.34 -5.53 0.75
C PHE A 91 -17.25 -4.40 1.30
N PRO A 92 -16.83 -3.60 2.30
CA PRO A 92 -17.62 -2.45 2.75
C PRO A 92 -17.83 -1.35 1.70
N ILE A 93 -16.92 -1.18 0.74
CA ILE A 93 -16.94 -0.09 -0.25
C ILE A 93 -17.30 -0.57 -1.67
N ILE A 94 -17.71 -1.83 -1.82
CA ILE A 94 -18.26 -2.32 -3.10
C ILE A 94 -19.70 -1.83 -3.24
N CYS A 95 -20.05 -1.30 -4.41
CA CYS A 95 -21.40 -0.84 -4.73
C CYS A 95 -21.89 0.27 -3.80
N ASP A 96 -20.98 1.18 -3.44
CA ASP A 96 -21.24 2.34 -2.59
C ASP A 96 -21.54 3.61 -3.41
N GLY A 97 -21.46 3.50 -4.74
CA GLY A 97 -21.71 4.57 -5.70
C GLY A 97 -20.46 5.29 -6.18
N PHE A 98 -19.26 4.87 -5.76
CA PHE A 98 -17.99 5.42 -6.21
C PHE A 98 -17.17 4.35 -6.91
N THR A 99 -16.62 4.70 -8.08
CA THR A 99 -15.68 3.81 -8.78
C THR A 99 -14.27 4.07 -8.26
N GLU A 100 -13.79 3.22 -7.37
CA GLU A 100 -12.54 3.39 -6.65
C GLU A 100 -11.49 2.35 -7.05
N LEU A 101 -11.94 1.12 -7.31
CA LEU A 101 -11.07 0.05 -7.81
C LEU A 101 -10.59 0.31 -9.24
N GLU A 102 -9.35 -0.13 -9.52
CA GLU A 102 -8.86 -0.18 -10.89
C GLU A 102 -9.76 -1.04 -11.78
N LEU A 103 -10.03 -0.53 -13.00
CA LEU A 103 -10.85 -1.21 -13.99
C LEU A 103 -10.25 -2.58 -14.32
N ILE A 104 -11.04 -3.65 -14.11
CA ILE A 104 -10.63 -5.01 -14.44
C ILE A 104 -11.34 -5.49 -15.71
N MET A 105 -10.61 -6.20 -16.57
CA MET A 105 -11.16 -6.80 -17.79
C MET A 105 -11.47 -8.27 -17.52
N ILE A 106 -12.76 -8.61 -17.42
CA ILE A 106 -13.23 -9.99 -17.23
C ILE A 106 -14.11 -10.35 -18.42
N ASP A 107 -13.77 -11.44 -19.12
CA ASP A 107 -14.53 -11.94 -20.29
C ASP A 107 -14.82 -10.89 -21.39
N GLY A 108 -13.91 -9.92 -21.54
CA GLY A 108 -14.03 -8.83 -22.52
C GLY A 108 -14.97 -7.70 -22.13
N LYS A 109 -15.49 -7.71 -20.89
CA LYS A 109 -16.24 -6.63 -20.27
C LYS A 109 -15.34 -5.90 -19.27
N VAL A 110 -15.52 -4.57 -19.20
CA VAL A 110 -14.88 -3.72 -18.20
C VAL A 110 -15.76 -3.80 -16.95
N GLU A 111 -15.23 -4.34 -15.86
CA GLU A 111 -15.89 -4.45 -14.57
C GLU A 111 -15.24 -3.50 -13.55
N THR A 112 -16.04 -3.05 -12.59
CA THR A 112 -15.65 -2.19 -11.46
C THR A 112 -16.24 -2.73 -10.15
N ASP A 113 -15.84 -2.18 -9.01
CA ASP A 113 -16.61 -2.27 -7.75
C ASP A 113 -18.10 -1.93 -7.94
N GLU A 114 -18.42 -1.02 -8.85
CA GLU A 114 -19.81 -0.59 -9.13
C GLU A 114 -20.56 -1.43 -10.19
N THR A 115 -20.07 -2.63 -10.53
CA THR A 115 -20.75 -3.53 -11.48
C THR A 115 -21.49 -4.66 -10.78
N GLU A 116 -22.65 -5.04 -11.34
CA GLU A 116 -23.50 -6.12 -10.83
C GLU A 116 -23.98 -5.95 -9.37
N CYS A 117 -24.17 -4.70 -8.93
CA CYS A 117 -24.65 -4.34 -7.59
C CYS A 117 -26.03 -4.90 -7.21
N ASP A 118 -26.81 -5.41 -8.17
CA ASP A 118 -28.04 -6.16 -7.90
C ASP A 118 -27.78 -7.41 -7.03
N TYR A 119 -26.56 -7.99 -7.11
CA TYR A 119 -26.15 -9.10 -6.25
C TYR A 119 -25.52 -8.64 -4.93
N TRP A 120 -25.16 -7.36 -4.80
CA TRP A 120 -24.52 -6.78 -3.62
C TRP A 120 -25.48 -5.79 -2.93
N GLN A 121 -26.34 -6.33 -2.07
CA GLN A 121 -27.32 -5.50 -1.37
C GLN A 121 -26.62 -4.52 -0.42
N CYS A 122 -27.05 -3.25 -0.44
CA CYS A 122 -26.50 -2.20 0.41
C CYS A 122 -26.56 -2.51 1.93
N ASN A 123 -27.49 -3.36 2.37
CA ASN A 123 -27.55 -3.86 3.74
C ASN A 123 -27.10 -5.33 3.74
N ASN A 124 -25.85 -5.56 4.12
CA ASN A 124 -25.25 -6.87 4.19
C ASN A 124 -24.35 -6.99 5.43
N THR A 125 -23.71 -8.15 5.61
CA THR A 125 -22.86 -8.41 6.79
C THR A 125 -21.69 -7.43 6.96
N TYR A 126 -21.24 -6.79 5.87
CA TYR A 126 -20.11 -5.86 5.86
C TYR A 126 -20.52 -4.40 6.06
N THR A 127 -21.73 -4.02 5.66
CA THR A 127 -22.24 -2.64 5.73
C THR A 127 -23.22 -2.41 6.88
N ARG A 128 -23.73 -3.47 7.51
CA ARG A 128 -24.76 -3.34 8.54
C ARG A 128 -24.18 -2.84 9.87
N CYS A 129 -24.72 -1.72 10.35
CA CYS A 129 -24.35 -1.05 11.59
C CYS A 129 -22.85 -0.75 11.67
N ASP A 130 -22.25 -0.40 10.53
CA ASP A 130 -20.85 -0.02 10.43
C ASP A 130 -20.62 1.49 10.67
N GLY A 131 -21.72 2.25 10.79
CA GLY A 131 -21.71 3.69 11.01
C GLY A 131 -21.65 4.52 9.73
N PHE A 132 -21.67 3.88 8.56
CA PHE A 132 -21.75 4.51 7.24
C PHE A 132 -23.14 4.28 6.65
N TRP A 133 -23.61 5.28 5.89
CA TRP A 133 -24.95 5.24 5.33
C TRP A 133 -24.91 4.76 3.88
N ASN A 134 -24.93 3.45 3.69
CA ASN A 134 -24.79 2.79 2.39
C ASN A 134 -26.15 2.60 1.69
N CYS A 135 -27.24 2.35 2.43
CA CYS A 135 -28.57 2.23 1.83
C CYS A 135 -29.29 3.57 1.75
N PHE A 136 -29.95 3.90 0.63
CA PHE A 136 -30.72 5.15 0.50
C PHE A 136 -31.77 5.38 1.60
N ASN A 137 -32.35 4.30 2.14
CA ASN A 137 -33.32 4.35 3.24
C ASN A 137 -32.70 4.16 4.64
N GLY A 138 -31.38 3.98 4.73
CA GLY A 138 -30.63 3.76 5.97
C GLY A 138 -30.87 2.40 6.60
N ALA A 139 -31.37 1.43 5.83
CA ALA A 139 -31.70 0.10 6.33
C ALA A 139 -30.50 -0.64 6.94
N ASP A 140 -29.29 -0.31 6.52
CA ASP A 140 -28.03 -0.82 7.05
C ASP A 140 -27.74 -0.33 8.48
N GLU A 141 -28.21 0.86 8.85
CA GLU A 141 -27.90 1.52 10.13
C GLU A 141 -29.05 1.50 11.16
N VAL A 142 -30.11 0.71 10.92
CA VAL A 142 -31.33 0.63 11.76
C VAL A 142 -31.66 -0.76 12.29
#